data_AF-A0A6A3B0X8-F1
#
_entry.id   AF-A0A6A3B0X8-F1
#
_cell.length_a   1.000
_cell.length_b   1.000
_cell.length_c   1.000
_cell.angle_alpha   90.00
_cell.angle_beta   90.00
_cell.angle_gamma   90.00
#
_symmetry.space_group_name_H-M   'P 1'
#
loop_
_entity.id
_entity.type
_entity.pdbx_description
1 polymer ?
#
loop_
_entity_poly.entity_id
_entity_poly.type
_entity_poly.pdbx_seq_one_letter_code
_entity_poly.pdbx_strand_id
1 'polypeptide(L)'
;MIMRFMAFTLYDSHPCYLKLFTGGDGEQQPCWLIMLEVLDNLPHDLIYSENQASPWMEVWVEKQLDREGLSELYKPLQDSLIKRCVEILELDKSNTRQKSIVSKAWSKLFPKPQRCWLPTGCMKLLEVLHAALPKMSLIASDFSFLPDVKIPGERAPLVSTKQKDGRSSDYSNYLDAKGDADIFFPTDFWLLEQIDHYCSGWLKLPRDKSSPQGKKRRTITLDTSSFMEEFGLPSKTRTKDGYNPLLDDYKNTKFYLSVPTHNTK
;
A
#
# COMPACT_ATOMS: atom_id res chain seq x y z
N MET A 1 -13.72 25.29 -12.19
CA MET A 1 -13.26 23.93 -11.81
C MET A 1 -14.46 23.02 -11.92
N ILE A 2 -14.43 22.05 -12.84
CA ILE A 2 -15.53 21.10 -12.99
C ILE A 2 -15.19 19.91 -12.08
N MET A 3 -15.98 19.72 -11.02
CA MET A 3 -15.85 18.55 -10.15
C MET A 3 -16.62 17.40 -10.80
N ARG A 4 -15.90 16.47 -11.43
CA ARG A 4 -16.46 15.17 -11.79
C ARG A 4 -16.24 14.21 -10.63
N PHE A 5 -17.31 13.85 -9.94
CA PHE A 5 -17.28 12.82 -8.92
C PHE A 5 -17.25 11.45 -9.60
N MET A 6 -16.16 10.71 -9.42
CA MET A 6 -16.15 9.25 -9.57
C MET A 6 -15.93 8.69 -8.17
N ALA A 7 -17.02 8.28 -7.51
CA ALA A 7 -16.94 7.48 -6.30
C ALA A 7 -16.86 6.02 -6.71
N PHE A 8 -15.82 5.32 -6.28
CA PHE A 8 -15.75 3.87 -6.32
C PHE A 8 -15.93 3.37 -4.89
N THR A 9 -17.09 2.82 -4.57
CA THR A 9 -17.27 2.00 -3.36
C THR A 9 -16.68 0.63 -3.67
N LEU A 10 -15.58 0.28 -2.98
CA LEU A 10 -14.94 -1.03 -3.16
C LEU A 10 -15.64 -2.12 -2.33
N TYR A 11 -16.30 -1.80 -1.21
CA TYR A 11 -17.18 -2.70 -0.44
C TYR A 11 -18.25 -1.92 0.35
N ASP A 12 -19.42 -2.53 0.59
CA ASP A 12 -20.60 -1.94 1.28
C ASP A 12 -20.40 -1.71 2.80
N SER A 13 -19.27 -2.13 3.39
CA SER A 13 -19.04 -2.12 4.84
C SER A 13 -18.19 -0.95 5.36
N HIS A 14 -17.39 -0.29 4.50
CA HIS A 14 -16.53 0.84 4.88
C HIS A 14 -16.41 1.85 3.73
N PRO A 15 -16.73 3.15 3.94
CA PRO A 15 -16.66 4.13 2.86
C PRO A 15 -15.19 4.51 2.55
N CYS A 16 -14.59 3.84 1.56
CA CYS A 16 -13.33 4.30 0.96
C CYS A 16 -13.60 5.54 0.08
N TYR A 17 -12.76 6.58 0.20
CA TYR A 17 -12.95 7.82 -0.56
C TYR A 17 -11.90 7.96 -1.66
N LEU A 18 -12.27 7.60 -2.90
CA LEU A 18 -11.54 8.00 -4.10
C LEU A 18 -12.24 9.21 -4.75
N LYS A 19 -11.54 10.31 -4.95
CA LYS A 19 -12.10 11.52 -5.56
C LYS A 19 -11.18 12.12 -6.61
N LEU A 20 -11.72 12.33 -7.80
CA LEU A 20 -11.04 12.98 -8.91
C LEU A 20 -11.51 14.43 -9.07
N PHE A 21 -10.58 15.36 -9.29
CA PHE A 21 -10.86 16.76 -9.60
C PHE A 21 -10.17 17.12 -10.90
N THR A 22 -10.93 17.55 -11.92
CA THR A 22 -10.38 17.90 -13.24
C THR A 22 -10.49 19.42 -13.50
N GLY A 23 -9.43 20.01 -14.03
CA GLY A 23 -9.45 21.39 -14.50
C GLY A 23 -9.95 21.51 -15.93
N GLY A 24 -11.26 21.71 -16.16
CA GLY A 24 -11.82 21.99 -17.50
C GLY A 24 -12.26 20.75 -18.29
N ASP A 25 -12.59 20.93 -19.58
CA ASP A 25 -13.32 19.96 -20.42
C ASP A 25 -12.44 19.02 -21.27
N GLY A 26 -11.11 19.00 -21.08
CA GLY A 26 -10.19 18.22 -21.92
C GLY A 26 -9.55 17.00 -21.22
N GLU A 27 -9.35 15.91 -21.97
CA GLU A 27 -8.76 14.62 -21.52
C GLU A 27 -7.29 14.69 -21.04
N GLN A 28 -6.65 15.84 -21.11
CA GLN A 28 -5.20 16.02 -20.87
C GLN A 28 -4.89 17.13 -19.85
N GLN A 29 -5.85 17.49 -19.00
CA GLN A 29 -5.69 18.58 -18.03
C GLN A 29 -5.08 18.11 -16.70
N PRO A 30 -4.38 18.98 -15.95
CA PRO A 30 -3.99 18.68 -14.58
C PRO A 30 -5.21 18.29 -13.75
N CYS A 31 -5.07 17.22 -12.98
CA CYS A 31 -6.13 16.74 -12.10
C CYS A 31 -5.57 16.37 -10.72
N TRP A 32 -6.41 16.43 -9.70
CA TRP A 32 -6.08 15.95 -8.36
C TRP A 32 -6.85 14.66 -8.09
N LEU A 33 -6.13 13.63 -7.70
CA LEU A 33 -6.69 12.38 -7.21
C LEU A 33 -6.46 12.32 -5.71
N ILE A 34 -7.53 12.16 -4.95
CA ILE A 34 -7.50 12.02 -3.50
C ILE A 34 -7.97 10.61 -3.16
N MET A 35 -7.13 9.82 -2.48
CA MET A 35 -7.45 8.47 -2.00
C MET A 35 -7.30 8.44 -0.48
N LEU A 36 -8.41 8.36 0.26
CA LEU A 36 -8.38 8.26 1.72
C LEU A 36 -8.98 6.91 2.12
N GLU A 37 -8.23 6.12 2.88
CA GLU A 37 -8.63 4.77 3.33
C GLU A 37 -9.00 3.87 2.13
N VAL A 38 -8.11 3.86 1.13
CA VAL A 38 -8.28 3.07 -0.10
C VAL A 38 -7.22 1.97 -0.18
N LEU A 39 -5.98 2.29 0.19
CA LEU A 39 -4.82 1.43 -0.07
C LEU A 39 -4.79 0.20 0.84
N ASP A 40 -5.22 0.36 2.09
CA ASP A 40 -5.36 -0.72 3.08
C ASP A 40 -6.36 -1.80 2.68
N ASN A 41 -7.37 -1.43 1.90
CA ASN A 41 -8.41 -2.32 1.40
C ASN A 41 -8.05 -3.00 0.06
N LEU A 42 -6.92 -2.61 -0.57
CA LEU A 42 -6.50 -3.22 -1.83
C LEU A 42 -5.83 -4.59 -1.59
N PRO A 43 -6.07 -5.57 -2.48
CA PRO A 43 -5.54 -6.92 -2.30
C PRO A 43 -4.02 -6.91 -2.30
N HIS A 44 -3.46 -7.72 -1.40
CA HIS A 44 -2.04 -8.04 -1.37
C HIS A 44 -1.82 -9.53 -1.63
N ASP A 45 -0.82 -9.85 -2.44
CA ASP A 45 -0.37 -11.22 -2.65
C ASP A 45 0.70 -11.60 -1.62
N LEU A 46 0.59 -12.81 -1.07
CA LEU A 46 1.55 -13.35 -0.12
C LEU A 46 2.64 -14.14 -0.86
N ILE A 47 3.90 -13.81 -0.57
CA ILE A 47 5.05 -14.60 -0.98
C ILE A 47 5.78 -15.18 0.23
N TYR A 48 6.38 -16.35 0.01
CA TYR A 48 7.09 -17.10 1.02
C TYR A 48 8.48 -17.50 0.52
N SER A 49 9.47 -17.50 1.41
CA SER A 49 10.75 -18.14 1.15
C SER A 49 11.16 -18.96 2.38
N GLU A 50 11.68 -20.17 2.15
CA GLU A 50 12.12 -21.07 3.23
C GLU A 50 13.24 -20.46 4.08
N ASN A 51 14.09 -19.66 3.45
CA ASN A 51 15.19 -18.95 4.08
C ASN A 51 15.71 -17.84 3.16
N GLN A 52 16.63 -17.01 3.65
CA GLN A 52 17.14 -15.84 2.95
C GLN A 52 17.95 -16.16 1.68
N ALA A 53 18.33 -17.42 1.45
CA ALA A 53 19.02 -17.89 0.26
C ALA A 53 18.09 -18.60 -0.74
N SER A 54 16.90 -19.01 -0.32
CA SER A 54 15.90 -19.65 -1.18
C SER A 54 15.14 -18.61 -2.02
N PRO A 55 14.73 -18.98 -3.25
CA PRO A 55 13.90 -18.11 -4.07
C PRO A 55 12.52 -17.90 -3.45
N TRP A 56 11.90 -16.77 -3.76
CA TRP A 56 10.52 -16.51 -3.42
C TRP A 56 9.56 -17.46 -4.14
N MET A 57 8.54 -17.91 -3.42
CA MET A 57 7.41 -18.71 -3.88
C MET A 57 6.11 -17.94 -3.66
N GLU A 58 5.14 -18.14 -4.54
CA GLU A 58 3.77 -17.66 -4.37
C GLU A 58 3.03 -18.53 -3.36
N VAL A 59 2.23 -17.91 -2.50
CA VAL A 59 1.33 -18.62 -1.60
C VAL A 59 -0.07 -18.61 -2.17
N TRP A 60 -0.59 -19.79 -2.47
CA TRP A 60 -1.94 -20.03 -2.97
C TRP A 60 -2.81 -20.61 -1.86
N VAL A 61 -4.08 -20.25 -1.83
CA VAL A 61 -5.05 -20.84 -0.91
C VAL A 61 -5.89 -21.87 -1.66
N GLU A 62 -5.95 -23.10 -1.16
CA GLU A 62 -6.74 -24.19 -1.73
C GLU A 62 -7.71 -24.77 -0.69
N LYS A 63 -8.90 -25.18 -1.15
CA LYS A 63 -9.86 -25.91 -0.33
C LYS A 63 -9.44 -27.37 -0.22
N GLN A 64 -9.34 -27.89 1.00
CA GLN A 64 -9.06 -29.29 1.23
C GLN A 64 -10.25 -30.15 0.79
N LEU A 65 -9.99 -31.19 0.00
CA LEU A 65 -11.02 -32.11 -0.50
C LEU A 65 -11.56 -33.02 0.61
N ASP A 66 -10.69 -33.41 1.55
CA ASP A 66 -10.98 -34.42 2.58
C ASP A 66 -11.34 -33.81 3.96
N ARG A 67 -11.27 -32.49 4.11
CA ARG A 67 -11.55 -31.77 5.36
C ARG A 67 -12.25 -30.45 5.09
N GLU A 68 -13.14 -30.03 5.99
CA GLU A 68 -13.61 -28.63 6.00
C GLU A 68 -12.45 -27.72 6.41
N GLY A 69 -11.76 -27.13 5.45
CA GLY A 69 -10.66 -26.21 5.71
C GLY A 69 -9.97 -25.69 4.47
N LEU A 70 -9.23 -24.59 4.64
CA LEU A 70 -8.33 -24.03 3.65
C LEU A 70 -6.88 -24.39 4.02
N SER A 71 -6.02 -24.52 3.02
CA SER A 71 -4.57 -24.66 3.21
C SER A 71 -3.78 -23.82 2.24
N GLU A 72 -2.56 -23.46 2.65
CA GLU A 72 -1.57 -22.86 1.79
C GLU A 72 -0.88 -23.90 0.91
N LEU A 73 -0.70 -23.55 -0.37
CA LEU A 73 0.17 -24.22 -1.32
C LEU A 73 1.26 -23.24 -1.75
N TYR A 74 2.50 -23.74 -1.84
CA TYR A 74 3.64 -22.93 -2.27
C TYR A 74 4.00 -23.30 -3.71
N LYS A 75 4.01 -22.31 -4.59
CA LYS A 75 4.32 -22.50 -6.02
C LYS A 75 5.50 -21.62 -6.43
N PRO A 76 6.32 -22.06 -7.40
CA PRO A 76 7.35 -21.19 -7.97
C PRO A 76 6.75 -19.89 -8.50
N LEU A 77 7.46 -18.78 -8.34
CA LEU A 77 7.02 -17.46 -8.76
C LEU A 77 6.81 -17.38 -10.29
N GLN A 78 5.57 -17.22 -10.72
CA GLN A 78 5.15 -17.17 -12.11
C GLN A 78 4.46 -15.85 -12.48
N ASP A 79 3.62 -15.31 -11.59
CA ASP A 79 2.83 -14.11 -11.80
C ASP A 79 3.71 -12.87 -12.06
N SER A 80 3.42 -12.17 -13.15
CA SER A 80 4.20 -10.99 -13.56
C SER A 80 4.03 -9.78 -12.64
N LEU A 81 2.85 -9.60 -12.04
CA LEU A 81 2.57 -8.51 -11.12
C LEU A 81 3.33 -8.73 -9.81
N ILE A 82 3.30 -9.95 -9.27
CA ILE A 82 4.08 -10.33 -8.07
C ILE A 82 5.58 -10.15 -8.34
N LYS A 83 6.08 -10.64 -9.49
CA LYS A 83 7.49 -10.45 -9.89
C LYS A 83 7.90 -8.98 -9.92
N ARG A 84 7.09 -8.10 -10.49
CA ARG A 84 7.38 -6.66 -10.53
C ARG A 84 7.40 -6.04 -9.13
N CYS A 85 6.45 -6.40 -8.26
CA CYS A 85 6.48 -5.98 -6.86
C CYS A 85 7.78 -6.42 -6.15
N VAL A 86 8.20 -7.68 -6.33
CA VAL A 86 9.46 -8.20 -5.77
C VAL A 86 10.67 -7.44 -6.31
N GLU A 87 10.74 -7.22 -7.62
CA GLU A 87 11.85 -6.48 -8.24
C GLU A 87 11.95 -5.05 -7.69
N ILE A 88 10.81 -4.34 -7.54
CA ILE A 88 10.79 -2.99 -6.95
C ILE A 88 11.24 -3.01 -5.49
N LEU A 89 10.76 -3.97 -4.70
CA LEU A 89 11.15 -4.14 -3.30
C LEU A 89 12.67 -4.40 -3.17
N GLU A 90 13.26 -5.14 -4.10
CA GLU A 90 14.69 -5.49 -4.08
C GLU A 90 15.62 -4.39 -4.62
N LEU A 91 15.11 -3.42 -5.39
CA LEU A 91 15.91 -2.27 -5.85
C LEU A 91 16.58 -1.54 -4.68
N ASP A 92 15.90 -1.42 -3.54
CA ASP A 92 16.44 -0.76 -2.35
C ASP A 92 17.55 -1.54 -1.66
N LYS A 93 17.41 -2.87 -1.59
CA LYS A 93 18.49 -3.73 -1.07
C LYS A 93 19.77 -3.59 -1.87
N SER A 94 19.72 -3.04 -3.08
CA SER A 94 20.89 -2.75 -3.90
C SER A 94 21.44 -1.32 -3.73
N ASN A 95 20.59 -0.31 -3.45
CA ASN A 95 21.02 1.07 -3.19
C ASN A 95 21.46 1.29 -1.72
N THR A 96 20.86 0.57 -0.78
CA THR A 96 21.18 0.60 0.67
C THR A 96 22.33 -0.37 1.02
N ARG A 97 22.98 -1.00 0.01
CA ARG A 97 24.13 -1.93 0.17
C ARG A 97 25.36 -1.32 0.84
N GLN A 98 25.39 -0.02 1.09
CA GLN A 98 26.44 0.62 1.88
C GLN A 98 26.24 0.52 3.41
N LYS A 99 25.06 0.13 3.93
CA LYS A 99 24.77 0.16 5.37
C LYS A 99 24.62 -1.19 6.08
N SER A 100 24.73 -2.34 5.39
CA SER A 100 24.39 -3.63 6.04
C SER A 100 25.31 -4.80 5.67
N ILE A 101 26.56 -4.74 6.14
CA ILE A 101 27.46 -5.90 6.16
C ILE A 101 27.11 -6.82 7.34
N VAL A 102 26.58 -6.26 8.44
CA VAL A 102 26.28 -7.02 9.66
C VAL A 102 25.08 -7.96 9.49
N SER A 103 23.99 -7.55 8.82
CA SER A 103 22.76 -8.37 8.69
C SER A 103 22.93 -9.65 7.85
N LYS A 104 23.83 -9.63 6.86
CA LYS A 104 24.09 -10.78 5.97
C LYS A 104 24.84 -11.92 6.66
N ALA A 105 25.63 -11.62 7.68
CA ALA A 105 26.35 -12.65 8.44
C ALA A 105 25.39 -13.43 9.36
N TRP A 106 24.49 -12.73 10.05
CA TRP A 106 23.52 -13.34 10.98
C TRP A 106 22.40 -14.12 10.29
N SER A 107 21.92 -13.64 9.13
CA SER A 107 20.91 -14.34 8.33
C SER A 107 21.43 -15.66 7.71
N LYS A 108 22.75 -15.77 7.49
CA LYS A 108 23.38 -17.03 7.06
C LYS A 108 23.57 -18.03 8.21
N LEU A 109 23.70 -17.56 9.45
CA LEU A 109 23.84 -18.44 10.62
C LEU A 109 22.50 -18.98 11.15
N PHE A 110 21.39 -18.27 10.90
CA PHE A 110 20.06 -18.68 11.32
C PHE A 110 19.08 -18.53 10.15
N PRO A 111 19.01 -19.54 9.26
CA PRO A 111 18.01 -19.55 8.20
C PRO A 111 16.63 -19.51 8.82
N LYS A 112 15.83 -18.51 8.45
CA LYS A 112 14.47 -18.34 8.94
C LYS A 112 13.50 -18.18 7.78
N PRO A 113 12.35 -18.86 7.81
CA PRO A 113 11.29 -18.64 6.84
C PRO A 113 10.87 -17.17 6.81
N GLN A 114 10.65 -16.66 5.60
CA GLN A 114 10.24 -15.29 5.36
C GLN A 114 8.86 -15.30 4.71
N ARG A 115 8.00 -14.40 5.18
CA ARG A 115 6.68 -14.12 4.60
C ARG A 115 6.58 -12.64 4.33
N CYS A 116 6.02 -12.29 3.19
CA CYS A 116 5.97 -10.91 2.73
C CYS A 116 4.66 -10.69 1.96
N TRP A 117 3.89 -9.68 2.37
CA TRP A 117 2.67 -9.29 1.72
C TRP A 117 2.97 -8.13 0.76
N LEU A 118 2.59 -8.29 -0.50
CA LEU A 118 2.94 -7.37 -1.58
C LEU A 118 1.71 -6.60 -2.06
N PRO A 119 1.76 -5.26 -2.17
CA PRO A 119 0.61 -4.42 -2.52
C PRO A 119 0.30 -4.46 -4.04
N THR A 120 0.01 -5.64 -4.58
CA THR A 120 -0.25 -5.88 -6.00
C THR A 120 -1.50 -5.16 -6.50
N GLY A 121 -2.55 -5.06 -5.67
CA GLY A 121 -3.73 -4.26 -5.96
C GLY A 121 -3.41 -2.77 -6.15
N CYS A 122 -2.58 -2.20 -5.27
CA CYS A 122 -2.09 -0.83 -5.38
C CYS A 122 -1.26 -0.62 -6.66
N MET A 123 -0.35 -1.54 -6.98
CA MET A 123 0.42 -1.49 -8.22
C MET A 123 -0.50 -1.45 -9.44
N LYS A 124 -1.45 -2.39 -9.54
CA LYS A 124 -2.39 -2.46 -10.66
C LYS A 124 -3.25 -1.19 -10.77
N LEU A 125 -3.71 -0.64 -9.64
CA LEU A 125 -4.46 0.61 -9.60
C LEU A 125 -3.62 1.78 -10.15
N LEU A 126 -2.39 1.96 -9.64
CA LEU A 126 -1.51 3.05 -10.07
C LEU A 126 -1.09 2.92 -11.54
N GLU A 127 -0.93 1.71 -12.07
CA GLU A 127 -0.70 1.49 -13.50
C GLU A 127 -1.84 2.05 -14.36
N VAL A 128 -3.09 1.72 -14.00
CA VAL A 128 -4.28 2.22 -14.70
C VAL A 128 -4.40 3.74 -14.56
N LEU A 129 -4.15 4.28 -13.36
CA LEU A 129 -4.27 5.70 -13.09
C LEU A 129 -3.22 6.52 -13.86
N HIS A 130 -1.95 6.09 -13.92
CA HIS A 130 -0.93 6.80 -14.70
C HIS A 130 -1.16 6.69 -16.20
N ALA A 131 -1.73 5.59 -16.67
CA ALA A 131 -2.14 5.45 -18.07
C ALA A 131 -3.30 6.38 -18.44
N ALA A 132 -4.33 6.46 -17.58
CA ALA A 132 -5.53 7.26 -17.82
C ALA A 132 -5.33 8.76 -17.52
N LEU A 133 -4.53 9.10 -16.51
CA LEU A 133 -4.36 10.44 -15.96
C LEU A 133 -2.86 10.80 -15.79
N PRO A 134 -2.08 10.89 -16.87
CA PRO A 134 -0.62 11.07 -16.80
C PRO A 134 -0.17 12.39 -16.14
N LYS A 135 -1.08 13.36 -16.00
CA LYS A 135 -0.84 14.66 -15.34
C LYS A 135 -1.46 14.76 -13.94
N MET A 136 -1.88 13.65 -13.34
CA MET A 136 -2.47 13.67 -12.01
C MET A 136 -1.47 14.10 -10.95
N SER A 137 -1.95 14.88 -9.98
CA SER A 137 -1.38 15.04 -8.65
C SER A 137 -2.13 14.11 -7.70
N LEU A 138 -1.42 13.29 -6.95
CA LEU A 138 -1.97 12.29 -6.05
C LEU A 138 -1.82 12.77 -4.61
N ILE A 139 -2.90 12.65 -3.85
CA ILE A 139 -2.94 12.72 -2.38
C ILE A 139 -3.50 11.38 -1.93
N ALA A 140 -2.72 10.59 -1.20
CA ALA A 140 -3.18 9.37 -0.59
C ALA A 140 -2.99 9.43 0.93
N SER A 141 -3.93 8.90 1.71
CA SER A 141 -3.75 8.74 3.16
C SER A 141 -4.28 7.40 3.60
N ASP A 142 -3.49 6.73 4.44
CA ASP A 142 -3.79 5.40 4.93
C ASP A 142 -2.96 5.04 6.18
N PHE A 143 -3.29 3.90 6.80
CA PHE A 143 -2.55 3.34 7.93
C PHE A 143 -1.12 2.95 7.51
N SER A 144 -0.12 3.55 8.15
CA SER A 144 1.29 3.16 8.03
C SER A 144 1.66 1.94 8.87
N PHE A 145 0.89 1.65 9.91
CA PHE A 145 1.00 0.43 10.69
C PHE A 145 -0.36 0.08 11.33
N LEU A 146 -0.53 -1.21 11.61
CA LEU A 146 -1.70 -1.73 12.31
C LEU A 146 -1.24 -2.32 13.66
N PRO A 147 -1.85 -1.95 14.79
CA PRO A 147 -1.51 -2.52 16.09
C PRO A 147 -1.96 -3.98 16.16
N ASP A 148 -1.28 -4.76 17.00
CA ASP A 148 -1.70 -6.11 17.41
C ASP A 148 -1.94 -7.13 16.27
N VAL A 149 -1.29 -6.95 15.11
CA VAL A 149 -1.33 -7.90 13.99
C VAL A 149 -0.73 -9.24 14.40
N LYS A 150 -1.57 -10.28 14.34
CA LYS A 150 -1.19 -11.67 14.67
C LYS A 150 -0.80 -12.50 13.45
N ILE A 151 -1.20 -12.06 12.25
CA ILE A 151 -0.87 -12.73 10.98
C ILE A 151 0.64 -12.60 10.73
N PRO A 152 1.34 -13.69 10.36
CA PRO A 152 2.78 -13.62 10.15
C PRO A 152 3.16 -12.96 8.81
N GLY A 153 4.29 -12.25 8.83
CA GLY A 153 4.94 -11.71 7.64
C GLY A 153 5.14 -10.20 7.66
N GLU A 154 6.06 -9.71 6.83
CA GLU A 154 6.23 -8.29 6.59
C GLU A 154 4.99 -7.71 5.90
N ARG A 155 4.46 -6.59 6.40
CA ARG A 155 3.22 -5.94 5.96
C ARG A 155 1.97 -6.84 6.06
N ALA A 156 1.95 -7.75 7.03
CA ALA A 156 0.81 -8.62 7.25
C ALA A 156 -0.48 -7.85 7.56
N PRO A 157 -1.65 -8.37 7.11
CA PRO A 157 -2.92 -7.73 7.35
C PRO A 157 -3.40 -7.91 8.79
N LEU A 158 -4.20 -6.97 9.25
CA LEU A 158 -5.17 -7.22 10.31
C LEU A 158 -6.40 -7.89 9.70
N VAL A 159 -6.80 -9.03 10.26
CA VAL A 159 -8.00 -9.76 9.84
C VAL A 159 -8.93 -9.84 11.05
N SER A 160 -10.12 -9.24 10.95
CA SER A 160 -11.01 -9.07 12.09
C SER A 160 -12.47 -9.29 11.71
N THR A 161 -13.27 -9.82 12.62
CA THR A 161 -14.74 -9.90 12.45
C THR A 161 -15.45 -9.14 13.56
N LYS A 162 -16.60 -8.55 13.23
CA LYS A 162 -17.48 -7.89 14.21
C LYS A 162 -18.46 -8.90 14.79
N GLN A 163 -18.37 -9.10 16.09
CA GLN A 163 -19.33 -9.91 16.83
C GLN A 163 -20.68 -9.19 16.95
N LYS A 164 -21.74 -9.94 17.24
CA LYS A 164 -23.12 -9.42 17.38
C LYS A 164 -23.28 -8.34 18.46
N ASP A 165 -22.38 -8.31 19.44
CA ASP A 165 -22.35 -7.32 20.52
C ASP A 165 -21.56 -6.04 20.14
N GLY A 166 -21.07 -5.95 18.90
CA GLY A 166 -20.30 -4.82 18.38
C GLY A 166 -18.80 -4.88 18.66
N ARG A 167 -18.30 -5.92 19.35
CA ARG A 167 -16.86 -6.10 19.60
C ARG A 167 -16.15 -6.71 18.40
N SER A 168 -14.94 -6.25 18.13
CA SER A 168 -14.06 -6.84 17.13
C SER A 168 -13.27 -8.03 17.69
N SER A 169 -13.03 -9.03 16.86
CA SER A 169 -12.21 -10.21 17.20
C SER A 169 -11.21 -10.51 16.10
N ASP A 170 -9.93 -10.43 16.44
CA ASP A 170 -8.84 -10.56 15.46
C ASP A 170 -8.34 -12.00 15.33
N TYR A 171 -8.23 -12.46 14.09
CA TYR A 171 -7.74 -13.77 13.73
C TYR A 171 -6.22 -13.86 13.85
N SER A 172 -5.72 -15.01 14.32
CA SER A 172 -4.29 -15.35 14.28
C SER A 172 -3.86 -16.04 13.00
N ASN A 173 -4.82 -16.48 12.19
CA ASN A 173 -4.61 -17.12 10.90
C ASN A 173 -5.73 -16.71 9.95
N TYR A 174 -5.37 -16.19 8.78
CA TYR A 174 -6.32 -15.68 7.79
C TYR A 174 -7.12 -16.80 7.10
N LEU A 175 -6.64 -18.06 7.17
CA LEU A 175 -7.37 -19.22 6.65
C LEU A 175 -8.63 -19.57 7.47
N ASP A 176 -8.67 -19.13 8.73
CA ASP A 176 -9.81 -19.34 9.64
C ASP A 176 -10.89 -18.26 9.46
N ALA A 177 -10.57 -17.19 8.72
CA ALA A 177 -11.48 -16.10 8.44
C ALA A 177 -12.57 -16.53 7.45
N LYS A 178 -13.79 -16.07 7.70
CA LYS A 178 -14.96 -16.31 6.84
C LYS A 178 -15.28 -15.06 6.03
N GLY A 179 -16.25 -15.15 5.12
CA GLY A 179 -16.59 -14.05 4.20
C GLY A 179 -17.17 -12.79 4.85
N ASP A 180 -17.35 -12.78 6.17
CA ASP A 180 -17.77 -11.64 6.99
C ASP A 180 -16.60 -10.99 7.76
N ALA A 181 -15.35 -11.43 7.52
CA ALA A 181 -14.17 -10.81 8.09
C ALA A 181 -13.71 -9.62 7.22
N ASP A 182 -13.37 -8.52 7.89
CA ASP A 182 -12.70 -7.37 7.29
C ASP A 182 -11.17 -7.61 7.30
N ILE A 183 -10.50 -7.21 6.21
CA ILE A 183 -9.05 -7.37 6.02
C ILE A 183 -8.46 -6.01 5.69
N PHE A 184 -7.50 -5.57 6.51
CA PHE A 184 -6.80 -4.30 6.32
C PHE A 184 -5.30 -4.54 6.23
N PHE A 185 -4.64 -3.93 5.25
CA PHE A 185 -3.19 -3.98 5.10
C PHE A 185 -2.54 -2.67 5.55
N PRO A 186 -1.40 -2.71 6.27
CA PRO A 186 -0.63 -1.50 6.49
C PRO A 186 0.02 -1.05 5.18
N THR A 187 -0.10 0.23 4.85
CA THR A 187 0.56 0.85 3.71
C THR A 187 2.03 1.13 4.01
N ASP A 188 2.92 0.49 3.25
CA ASP A 188 4.34 0.82 3.22
C ASP A 188 4.55 2.00 2.27
N PHE A 189 4.62 3.21 2.85
CA PHE A 189 4.71 4.47 2.12
C PHE A 189 5.99 4.61 1.30
N TRP A 190 7.07 3.92 1.69
CA TRP A 190 8.28 3.87 0.89
C TRP A 190 8.05 3.01 -0.36
N LEU A 191 7.46 1.82 -0.21
CA LEU A 191 7.14 0.96 -1.35
C LEU A 191 6.10 1.61 -2.27
N LEU A 192 5.10 2.31 -1.70
CA LEU A 192 4.13 3.12 -2.45
C LEU A 192 4.82 4.14 -3.36
N GLU A 193 5.80 4.88 -2.84
CA GLU A 193 6.56 5.85 -3.63
C GLU A 193 7.30 5.17 -4.80
N GLN A 194 7.91 4.02 -4.55
CA GLN A 194 8.64 3.29 -5.60
C GLN A 194 7.70 2.75 -6.68
N ILE A 195 6.52 2.27 -6.28
CA ILE A 195 5.48 1.83 -7.22
C ILE A 195 4.94 3.02 -8.01
N ASP A 196 4.66 4.16 -7.38
CA ASP A 196 4.21 5.38 -8.08
C ASP A 196 5.25 5.85 -9.11
N HIS A 197 6.52 5.86 -8.74
CA HIS A 197 7.62 6.17 -9.64
C HIS A 197 7.77 5.16 -10.78
N TYR A 198 7.55 3.87 -10.52
CA TYR A 198 7.57 2.84 -11.56
C TYR A 198 6.40 3.02 -12.54
N CYS A 199 5.17 3.16 -12.03
CA CYS A 199 3.96 3.28 -12.84
C CYS A 199 3.91 4.58 -13.65
N SER A 200 4.53 5.65 -13.15
CA SER A 200 4.70 6.91 -13.91
C SER A 200 5.79 6.85 -14.99
N GLY A 201 6.51 5.73 -15.11
CA GLY A 201 7.60 5.52 -16.06
C GLY A 201 8.94 6.17 -15.67
N TRP A 202 9.04 6.75 -14.47
CA TRP A 202 10.27 7.37 -13.98
C TRP A 202 11.30 6.31 -13.54
N LEU A 203 10.87 5.38 -12.69
CA LEU A 203 11.69 4.26 -12.24
C LEU A 203 11.64 3.14 -13.27
N LYS A 204 12.80 2.70 -13.77
CA LYS A 204 12.90 1.58 -14.71
C LYS A 204 13.48 0.37 -14.01
N LEU A 205 12.81 -0.76 -14.18
CA LEU A 205 13.37 -2.05 -13.79
C LEU A 205 14.48 -2.43 -14.79
N PRO A 206 15.52 -3.17 -14.38
CA PRO A 206 16.64 -3.54 -15.26
C PRO A 206 16.22 -4.25 -16.56
N ARG A 207 15.08 -4.94 -16.53
CA ARG A 207 14.50 -5.68 -17.67
C ARG A 207 13.61 -4.80 -18.57
N ASP A 208 13.27 -3.59 -18.15
CA ASP A 208 12.31 -2.69 -18.78
C ASP A 208 13.02 -1.46 -19.39
N LYS A 209 13.92 -1.71 -20.35
CA LYS A 209 14.74 -0.66 -20.98
C LYS A 209 14.05 0.07 -22.13
N SER A 210 12.92 -0.45 -22.63
CA SER A 210 12.27 0.00 -23.86
C SER A 210 11.21 1.09 -23.68
N SER A 211 10.75 1.35 -22.45
CA SER A 211 9.72 2.35 -22.18
C SER A 211 10.24 3.79 -22.31
N PRO A 212 9.45 4.76 -22.80
CA PRO A 212 9.79 6.18 -22.76
C PRO A 212 10.10 6.59 -21.32
N GLN A 213 11.12 7.43 -21.10
CA GLN A 213 11.45 7.88 -19.75
C GLN A 213 10.35 8.81 -19.25
N GLY A 214 9.57 8.33 -18.28
CA GLY A 214 8.63 9.14 -17.52
C GLY A 214 9.36 10.25 -16.76
N LYS A 215 8.62 11.25 -16.29
CA LYS A 215 9.21 12.39 -15.58
C LYS A 215 9.24 12.11 -14.09
N LYS A 216 10.33 12.50 -13.44
CA LYS A 216 10.42 12.48 -11.98
C LYS A 216 9.24 13.23 -11.37
N ARG A 217 8.65 12.63 -10.34
CA ARG A 217 7.59 13.23 -9.54
C ARG A 217 8.20 13.80 -8.27
N ARG A 218 7.58 14.85 -7.72
CA ARG A 218 7.93 15.35 -6.38
C ARG A 218 7.03 14.64 -5.40
N THR A 219 7.63 13.92 -4.47
CA THR A 219 6.94 13.14 -3.47
C THR A 219 7.26 13.67 -2.08
N ILE A 220 6.28 13.59 -1.18
CA ILE A 220 6.48 13.83 0.25
C ILE A 220 5.55 12.92 1.03
N THR A 221 6.08 12.31 2.09
CA THR A 221 5.30 11.55 3.07
C THR A 221 5.32 12.28 4.39
N LEU A 222 4.16 12.50 4.98
CA LEU A 222 3.98 13.22 6.24
C LEU A 222 3.18 12.37 7.21
N ASP A 223 3.48 12.46 8.50
CA ASP A 223 2.58 11.97 9.54
C ASP A 223 1.31 12.85 9.54
N THR A 224 0.17 12.28 9.94
CA THR A 224 -1.11 13.00 9.93
C THR A 224 -1.07 14.30 10.71
N SER A 225 -0.42 14.33 11.88
CA SER A 225 -0.26 15.56 12.66
C SER A 225 0.51 16.64 11.88
N SER A 226 1.64 16.30 11.27
CA SER A 226 2.43 17.23 10.46
C SER A 226 1.66 17.74 9.23
N PHE A 227 0.88 16.87 8.59
CA PHE A 227 0.02 17.29 7.49
C PHE A 227 -1.07 18.27 7.97
N MET A 228 -1.70 17.98 9.10
CA MET A 228 -2.77 18.82 9.66
C MET A 228 -2.24 20.14 10.24
N GLU A 229 -1.01 20.18 10.75
CA GLU A 229 -0.36 21.42 11.16
C GLU A 229 -0.12 22.37 9.98
N GLU A 230 0.36 21.83 8.85
CA GLU A 230 0.68 22.63 7.66
C GLU A 230 -0.57 23.04 6.86
N PHE A 231 -1.49 22.10 6.63
CA PHE A 231 -2.61 22.29 5.69
C PHE A 231 -3.98 22.39 6.37
N GLY A 232 -4.06 22.05 7.66
CA GLY A 232 -5.30 22.06 8.43
C GLY A 232 -5.57 23.38 9.13
N LEU A 233 -6.55 23.35 10.05
CA LEU A 233 -6.88 24.45 10.94
C LEU A 233 -6.91 23.96 12.40
N PRO A 234 -5.79 23.44 12.95
CA PRO A 234 -5.77 22.80 14.26
C PRO A 234 -6.19 23.75 15.39
N SER A 235 -6.00 25.07 15.22
CA SER A 235 -6.47 26.07 16.18
C SER A 235 -8.00 26.09 16.34
N LYS A 236 -8.76 25.64 15.33
CA LYS A 236 -10.22 25.56 15.35
C LYS A 236 -10.76 24.22 15.88
N THR A 237 -9.89 23.24 16.10
CA THR A 237 -10.28 21.88 16.53
C THR A 237 -9.80 21.52 17.93
N ARG A 238 -9.06 22.41 18.60
CA ARG A 238 -8.64 22.21 19.98
C ARG A 238 -9.83 22.30 20.94
N THR A 239 -10.03 21.27 21.74
CA THR A 239 -11.06 21.22 22.79
C THR A 239 -10.64 22.03 24.02
N LYS A 240 -11.58 22.27 24.95
CA LYS A 240 -11.33 23.10 26.14
C LYS A 240 -10.27 22.52 27.09
N ASP A 241 -10.12 21.21 27.11
CA ASP A 241 -9.11 20.47 27.89
C ASP A 241 -7.75 20.36 27.17
N GLY A 242 -7.63 20.91 25.96
CA GLY A 242 -6.38 21.00 25.22
C GLY A 242 -6.13 19.88 24.22
N TYR A 243 -6.93 18.81 24.23
CA TYR A 243 -6.89 17.76 23.21
C TYR A 243 -7.24 18.30 21.82
N ASN A 244 -6.63 17.72 20.78
CA ASN A 244 -6.91 18.07 19.41
C ASN A 244 -7.03 16.81 18.54
N PRO A 245 -8.25 16.38 18.17
CA PRO A 245 -8.44 15.15 17.40
C PRO A 245 -7.74 15.17 16.04
N LEU A 246 -7.47 16.35 15.43
CA LEU A 246 -6.70 16.41 14.18
C LEU A 246 -5.21 16.10 14.36
N LEU A 247 -4.65 16.29 15.56
CA LEU A 247 -3.22 16.12 15.82
C LEU A 247 -2.93 14.90 16.70
N ASP A 248 -3.84 14.58 17.61
CA ASP A 248 -3.64 13.59 18.66
C ASP A 248 -4.19 12.20 18.29
N ASP A 249 -5.16 12.13 17.38
CA ASP A 249 -5.70 10.86 16.89
C ASP A 249 -4.96 10.38 15.64
N TYR A 250 -5.25 9.14 15.24
CA TYR A 250 -4.78 8.53 13.98
C TYR A 250 -3.27 8.63 13.77
N LYS A 251 -2.48 8.57 14.85
CA LYS A 251 -1.01 8.60 14.81
C LYS A 251 -0.38 7.48 13.98
N ASN A 252 -1.16 6.45 13.66
CA ASN A 252 -0.76 5.36 12.80
C ASN A 252 -1.03 5.61 11.31
N THR A 253 -1.60 6.75 10.94
CA THR A 253 -1.84 7.14 9.54
C THR A 253 -0.81 8.14 9.03
N LYS A 254 -0.60 8.15 7.71
CA LYS A 254 0.26 9.12 7.02
C LYS A 254 -0.40 9.64 5.76
N PHE A 255 0.11 10.75 5.25
CA PHE A 255 -0.23 11.32 3.95
C PHE A 255 0.93 11.17 2.98
N TYR A 256 0.63 10.68 1.78
CA TYR A 256 1.52 10.65 0.62
C TYR A 256 1.04 11.66 -0.41
N LEU A 257 1.89 12.62 -0.75
CA LEU A 257 1.63 13.57 -1.83
C LEU A 257 2.61 13.28 -2.96
N SER A 258 2.11 13.16 -4.19
CA SER A 258 2.92 12.95 -5.38
C SER A 258 2.44 13.86 -6.51
N VAL A 259 3.25 14.83 -6.89
CA VAL A 259 2.89 15.82 -7.93
C VAL A 259 3.87 15.78 -9.10
N PRO A 260 3.40 16.02 -10.35
CA PRO A 260 4.29 16.20 -11.48
C PRO A 260 5.28 17.36 -11.24
N THR A 261 6.49 17.25 -11.77
CA THR A 261 7.50 18.32 -11.72
C THR A 261 7.18 19.52 -12.61
N HIS A 262 6.05 19.50 -13.32
CA HIS A 262 5.56 20.61 -14.12
C HIS A 262 4.99 21.74 -13.25
N ASN A 263 5.86 22.57 -12.70
CA ASN A 263 5.50 23.98 -12.51
C ASN A 263 5.73 24.67 -13.85
N THR A 264 4.65 25.04 -14.53
CA THR A 264 4.67 26.06 -15.59
C THR A 264 5.40 27.29 -15.06
N LYS A 265 6.44 27.72 -15.78
CA LYS A 265 6.87 29.12 -15.74
C LYS A 265 5.77 29.99 -16.33
#